data_AF-A0A2U1EAE8-F1
#
_entry.id   AF-A0A2U1EAE8-F1
#
_cell.length_a   1.000
_cell.length_b   1.000
_cell.length_c   1.000
_cell.angle_alpha   90.00
_cell.angle_beta   90.00
_cell.angle_gamma   90.00
#
_symmetry.space_group_name_H-M   'P 1'
#
loop_
_entity.id
_entity.type
_entity.pdbx_description
1 polymer ?
#
loop_
_entity_poly.entity_id
_entity_poly.type
_entity_poly.pdbx_seq_one_letter_code
_entity_poly.pdbx_strand_id
1 'polypeptide(L)'
;MDGLKVSELAGRSGVPASTVRFYEQEGLLPARRSPAGYRLYDDVAVDRLAFIGTAKSLGLPLPEIRRLLEPWQHGQCSDVQRELLPLVEQRIAETRERVRELTAFADRLARAHAQLEAIERAGPCDPSCAFLGRAETVVGPALRSLPLADRPGDDVIACDLAPGDREDRAQHWRDVLAAATHRVAIPGGVQLTFDGERLRLAALAELAASEAQCCRFFDLTLHLGSPVRLDARAPEHALVLVHELFGEPTA
;
A
#
# COMPACT_ATOMS: atom_id res chain seq x y z
N MET A 1 -30.21 -12.94 16.57
CA MET A 1 -29.71 -12.68 15.21
C MET A 1 -28.39 -13.39 15.08
N ASP A 2 -28.32 -14.34 14.15
CA ASP A 2 -27.16 -15.20 13.93
C ASP A 2 -26.08 -14.35 13.26
N GLY A 3 -24.98 -14.10 13.98
CA GLY A 3 -23.89 -13.30 13.44
C GLY A 3 -23.22 -13.97 12.23
N LEU A 4 -22.56 -13.16 11.41
CA LEU A 4 -21.87 -13.58 10.20
C LEU A 4 -20.59 -14.32 10.55
N LYS A 5 -20.31 -15.44 9.87
CA LYS A 5 -18.98 -16.06 9.92
C LYS A 5 -17.98 -15.20 9.16
N VAL A 6 -16.69 -15.35 9.46
CA VAL A 6 -15.61 -14.59 8.80
C VAL A 6 -15.66 -14.68 7.26
N SER A 7 -15.98 -15.84 6.70
CA SER A 7 -16.09 -16.03 5.24
C SER A 7 -17.29 -15.29 4.64
N GLU A 8 -18.38 -15.20 5.38
CA GLU A 8 -19.60 -14.51 4.95
C GLU A 8 -19.44 -12.99 5.08
N LEU A 9 -18.88 -12.53 6.20
CA LEU A 9 -18.51 -11.12 6.37
C LEU A 9 -17.50 -10.70 5.31
N ALA A 10 -16.51 -11.55 5.05
CA ALA A 10 -15.58 -11.35 3.94
C ALA A 10 -16.35 -11.25 2.63
N GLY A 11 -17.23 -12.20 2.25
CA GLY A 11 -18.00 -12.07 1.01
C GLY A 11 -18.85 -10.78 0.89
N ARG A 12 -19.52 -10.37 1.98
CA ARG A 12 -20.42 -9.20 1.98
C ARG A 12 -19.68 -7.86 1.95
N SER A 13 -18.59 -7.74 2.71
CA SER A 13 -17.74 -6.53 2.70
C SER A 13 -16.72 -6.54 1.56
N GLY A 14 -16.42 -7.74 1.05
CA GLY A 14 -15.22 -8.19 0.32
C GLY A 14 -13.89 -7.74 0.90
N VAL A 15 -13.85 -7.42 2.19
CA VAL A 15 -12.58 -7.35 2.91
C VAL A 15 -12.07 -8.80 3.05
N PRO A 16 -10.81 -9.10 2.67
CA PRO A 16 -10.28 -10.46 2.81
C PRO A 16 -10.44 -11.00 4.23
N ALA A 17 -10.74 -12.29 4.37
CA ALA A 17 -10.94 -12.90 5.69
C ALA A 17 -9.71 -12.76 6.60
N SER A 18 -8.50 -12.74 6.04
CA SER A 18 -7.25 -12.45 6.77
C SER A 18 -7.25 -11.02 7.32
N THR A 19 -7.65 -10.03 6.52
CA THR A 19 -7.80 -8.63 6.95
C THR A 19 -8.91 -8.45 8.00
N VAL A 20 -10.03 -9.18 7.88
CA VAL A 20 -11.09 -9.18 8.90
C VAL A 20 -10.55 -9.68 10.25
N ARG A 21 -9.79 -10.77 10.24
CA ARG A 21 -9.13 -11.30 11.46
C ARG A 21 -8.09 -10.34 12.02
N PHE A 22 -7.35 -9.67 11.15
CA PHE A 22 -6.41 -8.65 11.54
C PHE A 22 -7.12 -7.47 12.25
N TYR A 23 -8.22 -6.96 11.69
CA TYR A 23 -9.01 -5.92 12.37
C TYR A 23 -9.64 -6.38 13.68
N GLU A 24 -9.99 -7.65 13.80
CA GLU A 24 -10.39 -8.24 15.07
C GLU A 24 -9.23 -8.21 16.09
N GLN A 25 -8.04 -8.65 15.69
CA GLN A 25 -6.84 -8.63 16.55
C GLN A 25 -6.45 -7.22 16.98
N GLU A 26 -6.58 -6.26 16.07
CA GLU A 26 -6.36 -4.84 16.32
C GLU A 26 -7.52 -4.15 17.06
N GLY A 27 -8.53 -4.91 17.52
CA GLY A 27 -9.66 -4.37 18.29
C GLY A 27 -10.56 -3.40 17.53
N LEU A 28 -10.42 -3.33 16.19
CA LEU A 28 -11.23 -2.50 15.31
C LEU A 28 -12.55 -3.17 14.95
N LEU A 29 -12.62 -4.50 15.05
CA LEU A 29 -13.79 -5.28 14.67
C LEU A 29 -14.12 -6.34 15.76
N PRO A 30 -15.06 -6.05 16.67
CA PRO A 30 -15.40 -6.99 17.72
C PRO A 30 -16.10 -8.24 17.16
N ALA A 31 -15.69 -9.42 17.62
CA ALA A 31 -16.31 -10.70 17.30
C ALA A 31 -16.91 -11.32 18.57
N ARG A 32 -18.09 -11.94 18.44
CA ARG A 32 -18.68 -12.80 19.47
C ARG A 32 -18.36 -14.25 19.18
N ARG A 33 -18.35 -15.10 20.20
CA ARG A 33 -18.26 -16.56 20.00
C ARG A 33 -19.65 -17.18 20.07
N SER A 34 -19.97 -18.00 19.10
CA SER A 34 -21.15 -18.88 19.14
C SER A 34 -21.03 -19.91 20.28
N PRO A 35 -22.14 -20.54 20.71
CA PRO A 35 -22.09 -21.67 21.65
C PRO A 35 -21.21 -22.83 21.18
N ALA A 36 -21.05 -23.00 19.86
CA ALA A 36 -20.18 -24.00 19.24
C ALA A 36 -18.73 -23.52 19.03
N GLY A 37 -18.35 -22.33 19.53
CA GLY A 37 -16.97 -21.82 19.52
C GLY A 37 -16.55 -21.02 18.27
N TYR A 38 -17.39 -20.95 17.22
CA TYR A 38 -17.12 -20.14 16.03
C TYR A 38 -17.16 -18.64 16.30
N ARG A 39 -16.32 -17.87 15.59
CA ARG A 39 -16.39 -16.40 15.54
C ARG A 39 -17.58 -15.95 14.71
N LEU A 40 -18.36 -15.04 15.28
CA LEU A 40 -19.52 -14.42 14.67
C LEU A 40 -19.39 -12.90 14.79
N TYR A 41 -19.62 -12.21 13.68
CA TYR A 41 -19.66 -10.75 13.61
C TYR A 41 -21.11 -10.28 13.51
N ASP A 42 -21.45 -9.14 14.09
CA ASP A 42 -22.80 -8.60 13.97
C ASP A 42 -23.06 -8.03 12.56
N ASP A 43 -24.32 -7.72 12.25
CA ASP A 43 -24.70 -7.16 10.95
C ASP A 43 -24.07 -5.77 10.72
N VAL A 44 -23.78 -5.04 11.80
CA VAL A 44 -23.10 -3.73 11.78
C VAL A 44 -21.62 -3.86 11.39
N ALA A 45 -21.05 -5.07 11.44
CA ALA A 45 -19.67 -5.31 11.02
C ALA A 45 -19.41 -4.92 9.57
N VAL A 46 -20.40 -5.03 8.68
CA VAL A 46 -20.26 -4.60 7.28
C VAL A 46 -20.10 -3.08 7.20
N ASP A 47 -20.98 -2.33 7.87
CA ASP A 47 -20.92 -0.86 7.91
C ASP A 47 -19.65 -0.37 8.61
N ARG A 48 -19.21 -1.10 9.64
CA ARG A 48 -17.96 -0.82 10.33
C ARG A 48 -16.76 -0.98 9.42
N LEU A 49 -16.72 -2.06 8.64
CA LEU A 49 -15.68 -2.28 7.64
C LEU A 49 -15.69 -1.20 6.56
N ALA A 50 -16.86 -0.73 6.15
CA ALA A 50 -16.99 0.40 5.21
C ALA A 50 -16.49 1.72 5.81
N PHE A 51 -16.80 2.00 7.08
CA PHE A 51 -16.27 3.16 7.80
C PHE A 51 -14.76 3.10 7.94
N ILE A 52 -14.22 1.95 8.36
CA ILE A 52 -12.78 1.70 8.42
C ILE A 52 -12.16 1.92 7.04
N GLY A 53 -12.75 1.40 5.96
CA GLY A 53 -12.29 1.63 4.59
C GLY A 53 -12.24 3.12 4.22
N THR A 54 -13.31 3.86 4.50
CA THR A 54 -13.41 5.29 4.20
C THR A 54 -12.39 6.12 4.99
N ALA A 55 -12.25 5.87 6.28
CA ALA A 55 -11.26 6.56 7.11
C ALA A 55 -9.83 6.30 6.61
N LYS A 56 -9.59 5.11 6.04
CA LYS A 56 -8.28 4.72 5.50
C LYS A 56 -7.99 5.29 4.13
N SER A 57 -8.99 5.45 3.27
CA SER A 57 -8.80 6.16 2.00
C SER A 57 -8.45 7.63 2.21
N LEU A 58 -8.87 8.21 3.35
CA LEU A 58 -8.43 9.52 3.83
C LEU A 58 -7.02 9.52 4.44
N GLY A 59 -6.33 8.37 4.48
CA GLY A 59 -4.98 8.23 5.01
C GLY A 59 -4.89 8.20 6.52
N LEU A 60 -5.97 7.92 7.25
CA LEU A 60 -5.93 7.86 8.71
C LEU A 60 -5.31 6.53 9.18
N PRO A 61 -4.40 6.55 10.17
CA PRO A 61 -3.81 5.35 10.74
C PRO A 61 -4.80 4.61 11.65
N LEU A 62 -4.57 3.30 11.84
CA LEU A 62 -5.47 2.46 12.65
C LEU A 62 -5.75 2.98 14.07
N PRO A 63 -4.78 3.57 14.82
CA PRO A 63 -5.09 4.14 16.12
C PRO A 63 -6.09 5.30 16.06
N GLU A 64 -6.04 6.14 15.02
CA GLU A 64 -7.01 7.21 14.80
C GLU A 64 -8.39 6.66 14.47
N ILE A 65 -8.44 5.66 13.60
CA ILE A 65 -9.68 4.99 13.22
C ILE A 65 -10.31 4.31 14.45
N ARG A 66 -9.49 3.68 15.29
CA ARG A 66 -9.95 3.07 16.54
C ARG A 66 -10.63 4.11 17.45
N ARG A 67 -10.07 5.32 17.54
CA ARG A 67 -10.69 6.43 18.29
C ARG A 67 -12.02 6.84 17.67
N LEU A 68 -12.07 7.01 16.35
CA LEU A 68 -13.29 7.40 15.63
C LEU A 68 -14.40 6.34 15.68
N LEU A 69 -14.06 5.07 15.87
CA LEU A 69 -15.03 3.98 15.96
C LEU A 69 -15.90 4.05 17.21
N GLU A 70 -15.43 4.63 18.31
CA GLU A 70 -16.22 4.76 19.54
C GLU A 70 -17.42 5.71 19.37
N PRO A 71 -17.24 6.99 18.94
CA PRO A 71 -18.34 7.89 18.64
C PRO A 71 -19.14 7.45 17.41
N TRP A 72 -18.55 6.75 16.45
CA TRP A 72 -19.30 6.18 15.31
C TRP A 72 -20.32 5.13 15.75
N GLN A 73 -20.02 4.33 16.77
CA GLN A 73 -20.93 3.30 17.26
C GLN A 73 -21.97 3.80 18.26
N HIS A 74 -21.58 4.71 19.15
CA HIS A 74 -22.40 5.06 20.32
C HIS A 74 -22.73 6.56 20.42
N GLY A 75 -22.11 7.39 19.58
CA GLY A 75 -22.24 8.85 19.60
C GLY A 75 -23.14 9.39 18.51
N GLN A 76 -23.15 10.72 18.38
CA GLN A 76 -23.84 11.41 17.29
C GLN A 76 -22.89 11.66 16.12
N CYS A 77 -23.44 11.85 14.93
CA CYS A 77 -22.66 12.18 13.74
C CYS A 77 -21.76 13.43 13.96
N SER A 78 -22.23 14.40 14.75
CA SER A 78 -21.45 15.59 15.11
C SER A 78 -20.18 15.29 15.93
N ASP A 79 -20.16 14.18 16.67
CA ASP A 79 -19.00 13.79 17.48
C ASP A 79 -17.90 13.22 16.59
N VAL A 80 -18.27 12.31 15.68
CA VAL A 80 -17.37 11.82 14.63
C VAL A 80 -16.84 12.98 13.78
N GLN A 81 -17.71 13.92 13.38
CA GLN A 81 -17.31 15.07 12.58
C GLN A 81 -16.27 15.94 13.30
N ARG A 82 -16.46 16.20 14.60
CA ARG A 82 -15.56 17.03 15.41
C ARG A 82 -14.16 16.43 15.51
N GLU A 83 -14.06 15.11 15.57
CA GLU A 83 -12.78 14.40 15.60
C GLU A 83 -12.15 14.24 14.21
N LEU A 84 -12.96 13.98 13.18
CA LEU A 84 -12.47 13.70 11.84
C LEU A 84 -11.98 14.95 11.10
N LEU A 85 -12.65 16.09 11.26
CA LEU A 85 -12.30 17.34 10.57
C LEU A 85 -10.82 17.77 10.73
N PRO A 86 -10.25 17.88 11.95
CA PRO A 86 -8.86 18.31 12.11
C PRO A 86 -7.86 17.32 11.49
N LEU A 87 -8.17 16.01 11.50
CA LEU A 87 -7.33 14.99 10.88
C LEU A 87 -7.29 15.15 9.36
N VAL A 88 -8.45 15.40 8.75
CA VAL A 88 -8.56 15.66 7.31
C VAL A 88 -7.86 16.96 6.93
N GLU A 89 -7.99 18.01 7.72
CA GLU A 89 -7.27 19.29 7.51
C GLU A 89 -5.75 19.11 7.53
N GLN A 90 -5.25 18.36 8.52
CA GLN A 90 -3.83 18.01 8.61
C GLN A 90 -3.38 17.24 7.36
N ARG A 91 -4.15 16.22 6.94
CA ARG A 91 -3.79 15.41 5.77
C ARG A 91 -3.80 16.22 4.48
N ILE A 92 -4.72 17.18 4.34
CA ILE A 92 -4.74 18.14 3.23
C ILE A 92 -3.45 18.98 3.22
N ALA A 93 -3.02 19.49 4.38
CA ALA A 93 -1.81 20.30 4.49
C ALA A 93 -0.54 19.50 4.11
N GLU A 94 -0.40 18.28 4.65
CA GLU A 94 0.71 17.37 4.33
C GLU A 94 0.74 17.02 2.83
N THR A 95 -0.42 16.71 2.25
CA THR A 95 -0.54 16.38 0.82
C THR A 95 -0.13 17.56 -0.05
N ARG A 96 -0.56 18.78 0.30
CA ARG A 96 -0.18 20.01 -0.42
C ARG A 96 1.32 20.26 -0.38
N GLU A 97 1.98 20.01 0.76
CA GLU A 97 3.43 20.10 0.84
C GLU A 97 4.10 19.12 -0.12
N ARG A 98 3.64 17.87 -0.12
CA ARG A 98 4.22 16.85 -1.00
C ARG A 98 4.05 17.18 -2.48
N VAL A 99 2.89 17.72 -2.87
CA VAL A 99 2.66 18.20 -4.24
C VAL A 99 3.66 19.31 -4.60
N ARG A 100 3.95 20.25 -3.69
CA ARG A 100 4.95 21.30 -3.92
C ARG A 100 6.34 20.71 -4.15
N GLU A 101 6.77 19.77 -3.31
CA GLU A 101 8.07 19.11 -3.45
C GLU A 101 8.21 18.35 -4.77
N LEU A 102 7.19 17.57 -5.14
CA LEU A 102 7.19 16.77 -6.38
C LEU A 102 7.15 17.66 -7.62
N THR A 103 6.39 18.75 -7.59
CA THR A 103 6.37 19.75 -8.68
C THR A 103 7.75 20.38 -8.85
N ALA A 104 8.37 20.82 -7.75
CA ALA A 104 9.71 21.39 -7.79
C ALA A 104 10.76 20.40 -8.31
N PHE A 105 10.60 19.10 -8.05
CA PHE A 105 11.46 18.06 -8.60
C PHE A 105 11.22 17.82 -10.09
N ALA A 106 9.96 17.74 -10.52
CA ALA A 106 9.60 17.62 -11.93
C ALA A 106 10.18 18.79 -12.75
N ASP A 107 10.10 20.01 -12.24
CA ASP A 107 10.69 21.19 -12.87
C ASP A 107 12.22 21.10 -12.99
N ARG A 108 12.90 20.52 -11.98
CA ARG A 108 14.35 20.27 -12.05
C ARG A 108 14.69 19.27 -13.14
N LEU A 109 13.93 18.18 -13.27
CA LEU A 109 14.12 17.18 -14.33
C LEU A 109 13.88 17.77 -15.71
N ALA A 110 12.84 18.58 -15.89
CA ALA A 110 12.55 19.26 -17.15
C ALA A 110 13.68 20.21 -17.57
N ARG A 111 14.25 20.98 -16.60
CA ARG A 111 15.42 21.83 -16.87
C ARG A 111 16.65 21.02 -17.25
N ALA A 112 16.94 19.93 -16.54
CA ALA A 112 18.05 19.05 -16.86
C ALA A 112 17.90 18.41 -18.24
N HIS A 113 16.69 17.99 -18.61
CA HIS A 113 16.38 17.46 -19.94
C HIS A 113 16.66 18.49 -21.05
N ALA A 114 16.11 19.70 -20.93
CA ALA A 114 16.34 20.78 -21.89
C ALA A 114 17.83 21.15 -22.02
N GLN A 115 18.57 21.13 -20.90
CA GLN A 115 20.02 21.32 -20.92
C GLN A 115 20.73 20.20 -21.69
N LEU A 116 20.33 18.94 -21.53
CA LEU A 116 20.91 17.81 -22.24
C LEU A 116 20.61 17.87 -23.74
N GLU A 117 19.39 18.21 -24.15
CA GLU A 117 19.03 18.38 -25.56
C GLU A 117 19.81 19.50 -26.24
N ALA A 118 20.11 20.58 -25.50
CA ALA A 118 20.88 21.70 -26.02
C ALA A 118 22.40 21.42 -26.17
N ILE A 119 22.90 20.24 -25.76
CA ILE A 119 24.31 19.89 -25.90
C ILE A 119 24.58 19.46 -27.34
N GLU A 120 24.96 20.41 -28.17
CA GLU A 120 25.42 20.18 -29.54
C GLU A 120 26.94 19.91 -29.59
N ARG A 121 27.42 18.91 -28.83
CA ARG A 121 28.84 18.53 -28.82
C ARG A 121 29.05 17.16 -29.44
N ALA A 122 29.86 17.10 -30.49
CA ALA A 122 30.44 15.86 -30.99
C ALA A 122 31.84 15.65 -30.36
N GLY A 123 31.95 14.78 -29.35
CA GLY A 123 33.22 14.46 -28.68
C GLY A 123 33.04 13.80 -27.32
N PRO A 124 34.11 13.23 -26.71
CA PRO A 124 34.02 12.55 -25.41
C PRO A 124 33.56 13.50 -24.29
N CYS A 125 33.01 13.01 -23.18
CA CYS A 125 32.69 13.88 -22.05
C CYS A 125 33.98 14.43 -21.41
N ASP A 126 34.07 15.75 -21.23
CA ASP A 126 35.16 16.41 -20.52
C ASP A 126 34.59 17.53 -19.58
N PRO A 127 35.39 18.10 -18.66
CA PRO A 127 34.92 19.15 -17.75
C PRO A 127 34.46 20.45 -18.41
N SER A 128 34.71 20.63 -19.71
CA SER A 128 34.18 21.76 -20.49
C SER A 128 32.77 21.50 -21.02
N CYS A 129 32.24 20.28 -20.83
CA CYS A 129 30.85 19.95 -21.13
C CYS A 129 29.90 20.81 -20.28
N ALA A 130 29.02 21.55 -20.95
CA ALA A 130 28.12 22.53 -20.34
C ALA A 130 27.21 21.93 -19.25
N PHE A 131 26.90 20.62 -19.32
CA PHE A 131 26.16 19.89 -18.30
C PHE A 131 26.88 19.84 -16.94
N LEU A 132 28.20 19.64 -16.95
CA LEU A 132 29.01 19.52 -15.74
C LEU A 132 29.52 20.88 -15.25
N GLY A 133 29.69 21.85 -16.14
CA GLY A 133 30.29 23.16 -15.83
C GLY A 133 29.33 24.30 -15.47
N ARG A 134 28.02 24.18 -15.75
CA ARG A 134 27.00 25.19 -15.38
C ARG A 134 25.96 24.68 -14.39
N ALA A 135 26.20 23.52 -13.78
CA ALA A 135 25.43 23.12 -12.63
C ALA A 135 25.79 24.07 -11.48
N GLU A 136 25.11 25.21 -11.39
CA GLU A 136 24.72 25.69 -10.08
C GLU A 136 24.06 24.49 -9.42
N THR A 137 24.83 23.84 -8.56
CA THR A 137 24.42 22.68 -7.79
C THR A 137 23.27 23.14 -6.91
N VAL A 138 22.07 23.12 -7.46
CA VAL A 138 20.85 23.08 -6.68
C VAL A 138 20.83 21.67 -6.11
N VAL A 139 21.57 21.50 -5.02
CA VAL A 139 21.47 20.36 -4.12
C VAL A 139 20.05 20.42 -3.54
N GLY A 140 19.09 19.94 -4.34
CA GLY A 140 17.82 19.48 -3.80
C GLY A 140 18.07 18.16 -3.07
N PRO A 141 17.24 17.81 -2.08
CA PRO A 141 17.39 16.53 -1.39
C PRO A 141 17.46 15.42 -2.42
N ALA A 142 18.47 14.57 -2.28
CA ALA A 142 18.70 13.46 -3.20
C ALA A 142 17.50 12.52 -3.16
N LEU A 143 16.68 12.52 -4.22
CA LEU A 143 15.68 11.49 -4.43
C LEU A 143 16.43 10.22 -4.85
N ARG A 144 16.92 9.47 -3.86
CA ARG A 144 17.52 8.14 -4.06
C ARG A 144 16.46 7.04 -4.19
N SER A 145 15.20 7.34 -3.90
CA SER A 145 14.04 6.51 -4.13
C SER A 145 12.91 7.40 -4.67
N LEU A 146 12.08 6.85 -5.56
CA LEU A 146 10.70 7.30 -5.71
C LEU A 146 9.87 6.30 -4.89
N PRO A 147 9.61 6.58 -3.61
CA PRO A 147 8.70 5.78 -2.84
C PRO A 147 7.30 6.08 -3.35
N LEU A 148 6.65 5.10 -3.99
CA LEU A 148 5.20 5.14 -4.18
C LEU A 148 4.47 5.12 -2.82
N ALA A 149 5.17 4.67 -1.77
CA ALA A 149 4.81 4.81 -0.36
C ALA A 149 6.08 5.12 0.46
N ASP A 150 6.22 6.35 0.99
CA ASP A 150 7.21 6.61 2.05
C ASP A 150 6.47 7.17 3.24
N ARG A 151 6.23 6.31 4.23
CA ARG A 151 6.57 6.53 5.64
C ARG A 151 6.81 5.16 6.28
N PRO A 152 7.84 4.98 7.12
CA PRO A 152 7.82 3.94 8.12
C PRO A 152 6.78 4.33 9.18
N GLY A 153 5.67 3.60 9.26
CA GLY A 153 4.76 3.65 10.41
C GLY A 153 3.27 3.97 10.18
N ASP A 154 2.69 3.83 8.99
CA ASP A 154 1.23 4.03 8.81
C ASP A 154 0.55 2.75 8.29
N ASP A 155 -0.16 2.09 9.21
CA ASP A 155 -0.96 0.89 9.00
C ASP A 155 -2.22 1.21 8.16
N VAL A 156 -2.11 1.13 6.84
CA VAL A 156 -3.21 1.40 5.92
C VAL A 156 -3.55 0.16 5.07
N ILE A 157 -4.66 -0.46 5.37
CA ILE A 157 -5.32 -1.56 4.62
C ILE A 157 -6.68 -1.05 4.11
N ALA A 158 -6.87 -0.77 2.82
CA ALA A 158 -8.20 -0.42 2.29
C ALA A 158 -8.32 -0.80 0.83
N CYS A 159 -9.05 -1.88 0.56
CA CYS A 159 -9.28 -2.42 -0.77
C CYS A 159 -10.62 -1.88 -1.31
N ASP A 160 -10.56 -0.92 -2.24
CA ASP A 160 -11.73 -0.25 -2.86
C ASP A 160 -12.38 -1.05 -4.03
N LEU A 161 -12.10 -2.34 -4.16
CA LEU A 161 -12.65 -3.15 -5.26
C LEU A 161 -14.07 -3.66 -4.99
N ALA A 162 -14.86 -3.83 -6.06
CA ALA A 162 -16.12 -4.57 -6.01
C ALA A 162 -15.87 -6.07 -5.68
N PRO A 163 -16.85 -6.82 -5.14
CA PRO A 163 -16.68 -8.23 -4.77
C PRO A 163 -16.13 -9.14 -5.89
N GLY A 164 -16.62 -9.00 -7.13
CA GLY A 164 -16.15 -9.81 -8.28
C GLY A 164 -14.70 -9.50 -8.65
N ASP A 165 -14.34 -8.21 -8.68
CA ASP A 165 -12.97 -7.78 -9.01
C ASP A 165 -11.94 -8.28 -7.99
N ARG A 166 -12.36 -8.60 -6.76
CA ARG A 166 -11.48 -9.10 -5.69
C ARG A 166 -11.13 -10.57 -5.84
N GLU A 167 -12.09 -11.41 -6.25
CA GLU A 167 -11.83 -12.83 -6.53
C GLU A 167 -10.91 -12.96 -7.75
N ASP A 168 -11.17 -12.17 -8.80
CA ASP A 168 -10.32 -12.10 -9.99
C ASP A 168 -8.90 -11.64 -9.65
N ARG A 169 -8.77 -10.62 -8.79
CA ARG A 169 -7.45 -10.12 -8.38
C ARG A 169 -6.67 -11.10 -7.51
N ALA A 170 -7.35 -11.82 -6.61
CA ALA A 170 -6.74 -12.88 -5.81
C ALA A 170 -6.29 -14.07 -6.68
N GLN A 171 -7.02 -14.38 -7.75
CA GLN A 171 -6.60 -15.39 -8.73
C GLN A 171 -5.39 -14.92 -9.54
N HIS A 172 -5.37 -13.67 -10.01
CA HIS A 172 -4.23 -13.11 -10.72
C HIS A 172 -2.94 -13.07 -9.88
N TRP A 173 -3.02 -12.72 -8.59
CA TRP A 173 -1.87 -12.82 -7.70
C TRP A 173 -1.38 -14.26 -7.56
N ARG A 174 -2.29 -15.23 -7.36
CA ARG A 174 -1.89 -16.65 -7.28
C ARG A 174 -1.17 -17.12 -8.54
N ASP A 175 -1.66 -16.72 -9.72
CA ASP A 175 -1.08 -17.11 -11.00
C ASP A 175 0.31 -16.49 -11.20
N VAL A 176 0.49 -15.22 -10.87
CA VAL A 176 1.78 -14.54 -10.97
C VAL A 176 2.77 -15.05 -9.94
N LEU A 177 2.35 -15.24 -8.69
CA LEU A 177 3.19 -15.75 -7.62
C LEU A 177 3.60 -17.21 -7.86
N ALA A 178 2.79 -18.01 -8.55
CA ALA A 178 3.16 -19.37 -8.94
C ALA A 178 4.36 -19.41 -9.91
N ALA A 179 4.61 -18.32 -10.65
CA ALA A 179 5.77 -18.19 -11.53
C ALA A 179 7.07 -17.79 -10.79
N ALA A 180 7.02 -17.51 -9.48
CA ALA A 180 8.20 -17.21 -8.69
C ALA A 180 9.10 -18.45 -8.56
N THR A 181 10.37 -18.30 -8.89
CA THR A 181 11.36 -19.39 -8.84
C THR A 181 11.99 -19.55 -7.46
N HIS A 182 12.18 -18.45 -6.74
CA HIS A 182 12.75 -18.45 -5.39
C HIS A 182 12.02 -17.45 -4.49
N ARG A 183 11.88 -17.81 -3.20
CA ARG A 183 11.38 -16.93 -2.14
C ARG A 183 12.41 -16.88 -1.03
N VAL A 184 12.92 -15.70 -0.72
CA VAL A 184 13.96 -15.51 0.29
C VAL A 184 13.45 -14.55 1.36
N ALA A 185 13.67 -14.88 2.63
CA ALA A 185 13.31 -14.01 3.74
C ALA A 185 14.16 -12.72 3.67
N ILE A 186 13.52 -11.57 3.80
CA ILE A 186 14.18 -10.27 3.90
C ILE A 186 13.74 -9.57 5.19
N PRO A 187 14.51 -8.61 5.72
CA PRO A 187 14.06 -7.82 6.86
C PRO A 187 12.70 -7.18 6.59
N GLY A 188 11.70 -7.55 7.39
CA GLY A 188 10.34 -7.05 7.24
C GLY A 188 9.50 -7.71 6.14
N GLY A 189 9.89 -8.87 5.57
CA GLY A 189 9.02 -9.59 4.63
C GLY A 189 9.71 -10.68 3.80
N VAL A 190 9.32 -10.79 2.52
CA VAL A 190 9.81 -11.80 1.58
C VAL A 190 10.20 -11.17 0.24
N GLN A 191 11.31 -11.62 -0.34
CA GLN A 191 11.71 -11.30 -1.71
C GLN A 191 11.37 -12.48 -2.62
N LEU A 192 10.68 -12.20 -3.72
CA LEU A 192 10.37 -13.16 -4.77
C LEU A 192 11.25 -12.89 -5.97
N THR A 193 11.82 -13.95 -6.53
CA THR A 193 12.58 -13.91 -7.79
C THR A 193 11.77 -14.56 -8.90
N PHE A 194 11.77 -13.93 -10.08
CA PHE A 194 11.09 -14.43 -11.27
C PHE A 194 12.07 -14.56 -12.43
N ASP A 195 11.88 -15.61 -13.23
CA ASP A 195 12.60 -15.76 -14.49
C ASP A 195 11.94 -14.91 -15.59
N GLY A 196 12.73 -14.09 -16.27
CA GLY A 196 12.26 -13.06 -17.20
C GLY A 196 11.51 -13.62 -18.41
N GLU A 197 11.77 -14.87 -18.81
CA GLU A 197 11.10 -15.51 -19.95
C GLU A 197 9.70 -16.04 -19.60
N ARG A 198 9.40 -16.27 -18.33
CA ARG A 198 8.10 -16.81 -17.87
C ARG A 198 7.17 -15.75 -17.28
N LEU A 199 7.67 -14.55 -17.05
CA LEU A 199 6.94 -13.49 -16.37
C LEU A 199 6.36 -12.46 -17.35
N ARG A 200 5.06 -12.19 -17.25
CA ARG A 200 4.45 -10.99 -17.86
C ARG A 200 4.73 -9.78 -16.97
N LEU A 201 5.87 -9.11 -17.20
CA LEU A 201 6.33 -7.99 -16.38
C LEU A 201 5.28 -6.87 -16.21
N ALA A 202 4.57 -6.53 -17.29
CA ALA A 202 3.51 -5.51 -17.25
C ALA A 202 2.37 -5.91 -16.30
N ALA A 203 1.93 -7.18 -16.34
CA ALA A 203 0.89 -7.68 -15.45
C ALA A 203 1.36 -7.70 -13.98
N LEU A 204 2.61 -8.08 -13.71
CA LEU A 204 3.18 -8.01 -12.36
C LEU A 204 3.24 -6.56 -11.86
N ALA A 205 3.68 -5.62 -12.70
CA ALA A 205 3.77 -4.21 -12.33
C ALA A 205 2.38 -3.60 -12.08
N GLU A 206 1.40 -3.91 -12.93
CA GLU A 206 0.00 -3.47 -12.76
C GLU A 206 -0.63 -4.06 -11.49
N LEU A 207 -0.40 -5.35 -11.20
CA LEU A 207 -0.85 -6.00 -9.97
C LEU A 207 -0.19 -5.39 -8.73
N ALA A 208 1.14 -5.23 -8.75
CA ALA A 208 1.87 -4.62 -7.64
C ALA A 208 1.43 -3.16 -7.40
N ALA A 209 1.21 -2.38 -8.47
CA ALA A 209 0.70 -1.02 -8.36
C ALA A 209 -0.74 -0.98 -7.83
N SER A 210 -1.60 -1.88 -8.29
CA SER A 210 -3.00 -1.99 -7.81
C SER A 210 -3.08 -2.45 -6.36
N GLU A 211 -2.18 -3.36 -5.95
CA GLU A 211 -2.10 -3.86 -4.58
C GLU A 211 -1.51 -2.82 -3.64
N ALA A 212 -0.48 -2.08 -4.08
CA ALA A 212 0.04 -0.93 -3.33
C ALA A 212 -1.03 0.15 -3.12
N GLN A 213 -2.03 0.26 -4.00
CA GLN A 213 -3.17 1.17 -3.86
C GLN A 213 -4.25 0.62 -2.92
N CYS A 214 -4.50 -0.69 -2.92
CA CYS A 214 -5.58 -1.34 -2.15
C CYS A 214 -5.14 -1.92 -0.80
N CYS A 215 -3.85 -2.13 -0.60
CA CYS A 215 -3.25 -2.73 0.57
C CYS A 215 -1.95 -1.97 0.88
N ARG A 216 -2.07 -0.66 1.15
CA ARG A 216 -0.96 0.27 1.43
C ARG A 216 -0.02 -0.13 2.58
N PHE A 217 -0.37 -1.16 3.34
CA PHE A 217 0.44 -1.74 4.42
C PHE A 217 1.54 -2.67 3.89
N PHE A 218 1.42 -3.15 2.65
CA PHE A 218 2.51 -3.81 1.95
C PHE A 218 3.38 -2.77 1.26
N ASP A 219 4.66 -2.75 1.60
CA ASP A 219 5.68 -2.12 0.79
C ASP A 219 6.10 -3.12 -0.29
N LEU A 220 5.60 -2.88 -1.50
CA LEU A 220 5.91 -3.63 -2.71
C LEU A 220 6.94 -2.88 -3.52
N THR A 221 8.18 -3.36 -3.54
CA THR A 221 9.25 -2.80 -4.35
C THR A 221 9.59 -3.75 -5.50
N LEU A 222 9.34 -3.31 -6.72
CA LEU A 222 9.69 -4.05 -7.93
C LEU A 222 11.08 -3.66 -8.44
N HIS A 223 12.00 -4.61 -8.46
CA HIS A 223 13.35 -4.46 -9.00
C HIS A 223 13.41 -5.03 -10.41
N LEU A 224 13.52 -4.14 -11.40
CA LEU A 224 13.62 -4.49 -12.81
C LEU A 224 15.06 -4.90 -13.14
N GLY A 225 15.28 -6.19 -13.43
CA GLY A 225 16.57 -6.76 -13.77
C GLY A 225 16.42 -8.16 -14.37
N SER A 226 17.54 -8.84 -14.62
CA SER A 226 17.56 -10.26 -15.00
C SER A 226 18.36 -11.03 -13.95
N PRO A 227 17.70 -11.65 -12.94
CA PRO A 227 16.26 -11.88 -12.83
C PRO A 227 15.47 -10.67 -12.27
N VAL A 228 14.15 -10.68 -12.51
CA VAL A 228 13.21 -9.70 -11.93
C VAL A 228 12.94 -10.07 -10.47
N ARG A 229 12.90 -9.08 -9.57
CA ARG A 229 12.62 -9.33 -8.15
C ARG A 229 11.50 -8.44 -7.63
N LEU A 230 10.66 -8.99 -6.76
CA LEU A 230 9.64 -8.25 -6.02
C LEU A 230 9.95 -8.40 -4.52
N ASP A 231 10.22 -7.31 -3.83
CA ASP A 231 10.22 -7.29 -2.37
C ASP A 231 8.79 -7.00 -1.91
N ALA A 232 8.26 -7.84 -1.03
CA ALA A 232 7.01 -7.59 -0.32
C ALA A 232 7.31 -7.50 1.18
N ARG A 233 7.09 -6.32 1.75
CA ARG A 233 7.37 -6.03 3.16
C ARG A 233 6.12 -5.52 3.87
N ALA A 234 6.05 -5.69 5.17
CA ALA A 234 5.00 -5.10 6.01
C ALA A 234 5.55 -4.79 7.41
N PRO A 235 4.85 -3.95 8.19
CA PRO A 235 5.10 -3.80 9.62
C PRO A 235 5.09 -5.15 10.36
N GLU A 236 5.77 -5.23 11.50
CA GLU A 236 5.98 -6.48 12.24
C GLU A 236 4.67 -7.20 12.59
N HIS A 237 3.62 -6.45 12.95
CA HIS A 237 2.29 -6.99 13.27
C HIS A 237 1.52 -7.50 12.03
N ALA A 238 1.96 -7.17 10.82
CA ALA A 238 1.35 -7.55 9.54
C ALA A 238 2.21 -8.55 8.73
N LEU A 239 3.37 -9.00 9.25
CA LEU A 239 4.24 -9.97 8.58
C LEU A 239 3.55 -11.30 8.27
N VAL A 240 2.64 -11.73 9.15
CA VAL A 240 1.84 -12.95 8.92
C VAL A 240 1.01 -12.83 7.63
N LEU A 241 0.48 -11.64 7.33
CA LEU A 241 -0.26 -11.39 6.10
C LEU A 241 0.64 -11.43 4.87
N VAL A 242 1.91 -10.99 4.99
CA VAL A 242 2.91 -11.09 3.91
C VAL A 242 3.13 -12.55 3.54
N HIS A 243 3.33 -13.41 4.54
CA HIS A 243 3.57 -14.84 4.29
C HIS A 243 2.32 -15.57 3.78
N GLU A 244 1.12 -15.22 4.27
CA GLU A 244 -0.12 -15.79 3.76
C GLU A 244 -0.40 -15.42 2.29
N LEU A 245 -0.08 -14.19 1.87
CA LEU A 245 -0.35 -13.71 0.51
C LEU A 245 0.79 -13.98 -0.47
N PHE A 246 2.03 -13.73 -0.06
CA PHE A 246 3.23 -13.81 -0.90
C PHE A 246 4.05 -15.09 -0.64
N GLY A 247 3.52 -16.03 0.13
CA GLY A 247 4.13 -17.33 0.41
C GLY A 247 5.26 -17.28 1.45
N GLU A 248 5.48 -18.43 2.08
CA GLU A 248 6.59 -18.65 3.01
C GLU A 248 7.93 -18.58 2.26
N PRO A 249 8.98 -18.02 2.88
CA PRO A 249 10.35 -18.14 2.37
C PRO A 249 10.74 -19.61 2.24
N THR A 250 11.32 -19.99 1.11
CA THR A 250 12.00 -21.28 0.97
C THR A 250 13.35 -21.19 1.68
N ALA A 251 13.59 -22.11 2.62
CA ALA A 251 14.85 -22.22 3.36
C ALA A 251 16.08 -22.45 2.46
#